data_AF-A0A3S0JAD2-F1
#
_entry.id   AF-A0A3S0JAD2-F1
#
_cell.length_a   1.000
_cell.length_b   1.000
_cell.length_c   1.000
_cell.angle_alpha   90.00
_cell.angle_beta   90.00
_cell.angle_gamma   90.00
#
_symmetry.space_group_name_H-M   'P 1'
#
loop_
_entity.id
_entity.type
_entity.pdbx_description
1 polymer ?
#
loop_
_entity_poly.entity_id
_entity_poly.type
_entity_poly.pdbx_seq_one_letter_code
_entity_poly.pdbx_strand_id
1 'polypeptide(L)'
;MPYHLSRHIALATVALATLAGCSSQDDASFSNFQNVLQSYYDGQSEPATCIAGTIDEFPYTKSDISWGLGNKGEQLDALAAADLVEQVGPETYQLTETGQSAFQPDKGFCFGTVTVTEVTNFTEPSERGGFTISQVNYTVDVEERPSWSQNETLVDTFELSDSGLRTSGLMTRNDNPEQKKMILVKTNNGWVTERDM
;
A
#
# COMPACT_ATOMS: atom_id res chain seq x y z
N MET A 1 -11.82 83.88 1.77
CA MET A 1 -10.64 83.57 2.62
C MET A 1 -11.15 82.95 3.92
N PRO A 2 -10.56 81.89 4.50
CA PRO A 2 -9.43 81.06 4.09
C PRO A 2 -9.79 79.57 3.86
N TYR A 3 -8.77 78.82 3.47
CA TYR A 3 -8.74 77.40 3.07
C TYR A 3 -8.63 76.46 4.28
N HIS A 4 -9.07 75.20 4.13
CA HIS A 4 -8.31 74.06 4.66
C HIS A 4 -8.48 72.82 3.77
N LEU A 5 -7.33 72.39 3.23
CA LEU A 5 -7.08 71.12 2.55
C LEU A 5 -7.42 69.94 3.48
N SER A 6 -8.03 68.89 2.92
CA SER A 6 -7.77 67.53 3.40
C SER A 6 -7.64 66.59 2.20
N ARG A 7 -6.45 66.02 2.06
CA ARG A 7 -5.98 65.21 0.94
C ARG A 7 -6.07 63.75 1.37
N HIS A 8 -7.13 63.05 0.99
CA HIS A 8 -7.26 61.62 1.23
C HIS A 8 -6.66 60.86 0.04
N ILE A 9 -5.48 60.28 0.24
CA ILE A 9 -4.87 59.32 -0.67
C ILE A 9 -5.60 57.98 -0.44
N ALA A 10 -6.44 57.57 -1.38
CA ALA A 10 -7.01 56.24 -1.39
C ALA A 10 -5.95 55.25 -1.88
N LEU A 11 -5.36 54.46 -0.97
CA LEU A 11 -4.61 53.26 -1.33
C LEU A 11 -5.62 52.17 -1.72
N ALA A 12 -5.70 51.88 -3.03
CA ALA A 12 -6.37 50.69 -3.52
C ALA A 12 -5.41 49.50 -3.42
N THR A 13 -5.49 48.73 -2.34
CA THR A 13 -4.89 47.39 -2.26
C THR A 13 -5.70 46.45 -3.14
N VAL A 14 -5.18 46.13 -4.32
CA VAL A 14 -5.66 45.01 -5.14
C VAL A 14 -5.22 43.72 -4.45
N ALA A 15 -6.15 43.10 -3.73
CA ALA A 15 -5.98 41.73 -3.26
C ALA A 15 -6.08 40.80 -4.47
N LEU A 16 -4.94 40.27 -4.95
CA LEU A 16 -4.94 39.13 -5.84
C LEU A 16 -5.48 37.93 -5.06
N ALA A 17 -6.74 37.57 -5.29
CA ALA A 17 -7.29 36.29 -4.86
C ALA A 17 -6.58 35.19 -5.67
N THR A 18 -5.62 34.51 -5.04
CA THR A 18 -5.11 33.24 -5.55
C THR A 18 -6.25 32.23 -5.47
N LEU A 19 -6.86 31.89 -6.61
CA LEU A 19 -7.78 30.77 -6.72
C LEU A 19 -6.99 29.48 -6.54
N ALA A 20 -6.77 29.08 -5.28
CA ALA A 20 -6.60 27.67 -4.97
C ALA A 20 -7.97 27.04 -5.24
N GLY A 21 -8.13 26.44 -6.42
CA GLY A 21 -9.36 25.72 -6.77
C GLY A 21 -9.55 24.56 -5.81
N CYS A 22 -10.44 24.71 -4.83
CA CYS A 22 -10.97 23.59 -4.08
C CYS A 22 -11.77 22.73 -5.06
N SER A 23 -11.16 21.67 -5.61
CA SER A 23 -11.92 20.66 -6.34
C SER A 23 -12.94 20.06 -5.38
N SER A 24 -14.19 19.94 -5.82
CA SER A 24 -15.22 19.26 -5.05
C SER A 24 -14.84 17.78 -4.91
N GLN A 25 -15.32 17.11 -3.86
CA GLN A 25 -15.08 15.67 -3.66
C GLN A 25 -15.60 14.78 -4.80
N ASP A 26 -16.46 15.34 -5.68
CA ASP A 26 -17.06 14.66 -6.83
C ASP A 26 -16.24 14.79 -8.12
N ASP A 27 -15.23 15.66 -8.13
CA ASP A 27 -14.39 15.89 -9.30
C ASP A 27 -13.41 14.73 -9.51
N ALA A 28 -13.23 14.31 -10.76
CA ALA A 28 -12.13 13.41 -11.11
C ALA A 28 -10.81 14.18 -11.02
N SER A 29 -10.05 13.93 -9.96
CA SER A 29 -8.79 14.60 -9.71
C SER A 29 -7.80 13.66 -9.05
N PHE A 30 -6.51 13.97 -9.21
CA PHE A 30 -5.42 13.22 -8.60
C PHE A 30 -5.60 13.08 -7.07
N SER A 31 -5.90 14.20 -6.38
CA SER A 31 -6.06 14.21 -4.93
C SER A 31 -7.30 13.42 -4.47
N ASN A 32 -8.44 13.56 -5.14
CA ASN A 32 -9.63 12.80 -4.77
C ASN A 32 -9.41 11.30 -4.96
N PHE A 33 -8.83 10.89 -6.10
CA PHE A 33 -8.57 9.48 -6.36
C PHE A 33 -7.52 8.90 -5.41
N GLN A 34 -6.47 9.64 -5.05
CA GLN A 34 -5.51 9.20 -4.05
C GLN A 34 -6.19 8.95 -2.70
N ASN A 35 -7.08 9.85 -2.26
CA ASN A 35 -7.81 9.67 -1.00
C ASN A 35 -8.74 8.45 -1.02
N VAL A 36 -9.45 8.21 -2.12
CA VAL A 36 -10.32 7.04 -2.29
C VAL A 36 -9.50 5.75 -2.25
N LEU A 37 -8.38 5.72 -2.98
CA LEU A 37 -7.49 4.57 -3.01
C LEU A 37 -6.82 4.32 -1.65
N GLN A 38 -6.39 5.37 -0.94
CA GLN A 38 -5.85 5.22 0.40
C GLN A 38 -6.91 4.67 1.35
N SER A 39 -8.12 5.21 1.32
CA SER A 39 -9.24 4.73 2.14
C SER A 39 -9.57 3.26 1.88
N TYR A 40 -9.44 2.80 0.62
CA TYR A 40 -9.58 1.39 0.25
C TYR A 40 -8.54 0.48 0.91
N TYR A 41 -7.30 0.95 1.06
CA TYR A 41 -6.26 0.20 1.76
C TYR A 41 -6.41 0.31 3.28
N ASP A 42 -6.74 1.50 3.82
CA ASP A 42 -6.98 1.70 5.25
C ASP A 42 -8.18 0.89 5.77
N GLY A 43 -9.18 0.67 4.90
CA GLY A 43 -10.33 -0.18 5.20
C GLY A 43 -10.01 -1.68 5.22
N GLN A 44 -8.83 -2.09 4.76
CA GLN A 44 -8.37 -3.47 4.88
C GLN A 44 -7.65 -3.64 6.21
N SER A 45 -8.18 -4.49 7.08
CA SER A 45 -7.51 -4.90 8.32
C SER A 45 -6.31 -5.83 8.08
N GLU A 46 -5.94 -6.04 6.83
CA GLU A 46 -4.91 -6.99 6.41
C GLU A 46 -3.57 -6.27 6.28
N PRO A 47 -2.47 -6.86 6.78
CA PRO A 47 -1.14 -6.34 6.56
C PRO A 47 -0.80 -6.27 5.07
N ALA A 48 0.05 -5.32 4.69
CA ALA A 48 0.43 -5.09 3.30
C ALA A 48 1.05 -6.33 2.64
N THR A 49 1.88 -7.05 3.41
CA THR A 49 2.58 -8.24 2.95
C THR A 49 2.55 -9.33 4.01
N CYS A 50 2.28 -10.56 3.57
CA CYS A 50 2.51 -11.78 4.34
C CYS A 50 3.33 -12.79 3.53
N ILE A 51 4.34 -13.40 4.15
CA ILE A 51 5.17 -14.46 3.57
C ILE A 51 5.01 -15.75 4.37
N ALA A 52 5.29 -16.89 3.72
CA ALA A 52 5.32 -18.20 4.38
C ALA A 52 4.00 -18.60 5.10
N GLY A 53 2.85 -18.19 4.56
CA GLY A 53 1.54 -18.69 5.00
C GLY A 53 1.38 -20.19 4.79
N THR A 54 0.30 -20.78 5.34
CA THR A 54 0.02 -22.22 5.56
C THR A 54 0.54 -22.82 6.86
N ILE A 55 1.22 -22.06 7.72
CA ILE A 55 1.52 -22.49 9.10
C ILE A 55 0.53 -21.79 10.02
N ASP A 56 -0.15 -22.58 10.86
CA ASP A 56 -1.13 -22.13 11.85
C ASP A 56 -0.53 -22.01 13.26
N GLU A 57 0.45 -22.87 13.59
CA GLU A 57 1.11 -22.85 14.90
C GLU A 57 2.61 -23.21 14.86
N PHE A 58 3.33 -22.82 15.93
CA PHE A 58 4.70 -23.20 16.20
C PHE A 58 4.81 -23.84 17.60
N PRO A 59 5.79 -24.74 17.85
CA PRO A 59 6.87 -25.16 16.95
C PRO A 59 6.38 -26.02 15.78
N TYR A 60 7.14 -26.02 14.70
CA TYR A 60 6.75 -26.68 13.45
C TYR A 60 7.88 -27.56 12.90
N THR A 61 7.54 -28.63 12.19
CA THR A 61 8.52 -29.56 11.59
C THR A 61 8.65 -29.30 10.09
N LYS A 62 9.88 -29.30 9.56
CA LYS A 62 10.16 -29.08 8.13
C LYS A 62 9.37 -30.00 7.19
N SER A 63 9.11 -31.25 7.61
CA SER A 63 8.32 -32.22 6.83
C SER A 63 6.90 -31.76 6.56
N ASP A 64 6.32 -30.98 7.47
CA ASP A 64 4.90 -30.62 7.47
C ASP A 64 4.64 -29.38 6.61
N ILE A 65 5.71 -28.66 6.24
CA ILE A 65 5.63 -27.40 5.50
C ILE A 65 5.12 -27.67 4.09
N SER A 66 4.06 -26.99 3.67
CA SER A 66 3.47 -27.12 2.33
C SER A 66 3.62 -25.83 1.49
N TRP A 67 4.77 -25.16 1.61
CA TRP A 67 5.07 -23.93 0.87
C TRP A 67 5.47 -24.19 -0.59
N GLY A 68 4.51 -24.14 -1.52
CA GLY A 68 4.77 -24.01 -2.97
C GLY A 68 5.86 -24.94 -3.58
N LEU A 69 6.42 -24.53 -4.72
CA LEU A 69 7.46 -25.28 -5.46
C LEU A 69 8.91 -24.91 -5.06
N GLY A 70 9.09 -24.17 -3.97
CA GLY A 70 10.40 -23.69 -3.51
C GLY A 70 11.19 -24.73 -2.71
N ASN A 71 12.47 -24.46 -2.48
CA ASN A 71 13.27 -25.24 -1.55
C ASN A 71 12.90 -24.86 -0.10
N LYS A 72 12.20 -25.76 0.60
CA LYS A 72 11.78 -25.55 2.00
C LYS A 72 12.94 -25.23 2.95
N GLY A 73 14.12 -25.81 2.69
CA GLY A 73 15.32 -25.52 3.47
C GLY A 73 15.74 -24.07 3.32
N GLU A 74 15.86 -23.59 2.08
CA GLU A 74 16.21 -22.20 1.78
C GLU A 74 15.17 -21.22 2.34
N GLN A 75 13.87 -21.56 2.27
CA GLN A 75 12.81 -20.76 2.87
C GLN A 75 12.93 -20.67 4.39
N LEU A 76 13.22 -21.77 5.07
CA LEU A 76 13.44 -21.77 6.52
C LEU A 76 14.72 -21.03 6.90
N ASP A 77 15.80 -21.20 6.13
CA ASP A 77 17.06 -20.49 6.33
C ASP A 77 16.87 -18.98 6.14
N ALA A 78 16.04 -18.55 5.19
CA ALA A 78 15.69 -17.16 4.97
C ALA A 78 14.88 -16.57 6.13
N LEU A 79 13.89 -17.32 6.64
CA LEU A 79 13.14 -16.91 7.84
C LEU A 79 14.05 -16.84 9.08
N ALA A 80 14.99 -17.77 9.24
CA ALA A 80 15.95 -17.75 10.33
C ALA A 80 16.96 -16.61 10.20
N ALA A 81 17.44 -16.32 8.99
CA ALA A 81 18.32 -15.18 8.73
C ALA A 81 17.65 -13.83 9.02
N ALA A 82 16.32 -13.76 8.88
CA ALA A 82 15.50 -12.62 9.26
C ALA A 82 15.09 -12.63 10.76
N ASP A 83 15.64 -13.54 11.57
CA ASP A 83 15.31 -13.68 12.99
C ASP A 83 13.81 -13.95 13.23
N LEU A 84 13.09 -14.58 12.30
CA LEU A 84 11.65 -14.88 12.47
C LEU A 84 11.43 -16.26 13.11
N VAL A 85 12.34 -17.19 12.85
CA VAL A 85 12.29 -18.55 13.43
C VAL A 85 13.69 -18.97 13.84
N GLU A 86 13.77 -19.90 14.78
CA GLU A 86 15.02 -20.54 15.16
C GLU A 86 14.88 -22.06 15.16
N GLN A 87 15.95 -22.75 14.78
CA GLN A 87 15.99 -24.21 14.79
C GLN A 87 16.30 -24.72 16.20
N VAL A 88 15.38 -25.50 16.77
CA VAL A 88 15.51 -26.07 18.13
C VAL A 88 15.66 -27.59 18.16
N GLY A 89 15.56 -28.23 17.00
CA GLY A 89 15.79 -29.67 16.83
C GLY A 89 16.22 -30.00 15.39
N PRO A 90 16.51 -31.28 15.08
CA PRO A 90 17.02 -31.67 13.76
C PRO A 90 16.22 -31.15 12.56
N GLU A 91 14.89 -31.02 12.70
CA GLU A 91 14.00 -30.47 11.68
C GLU A 91 12.88 -29.62 12.30
N THR A 92 13.05 -29.18 13.55
CA THR A 92 12.01 -28.47 14.32
C THR A 92 12.41 -27.02 14.49
N TYR A 93 11.48 -26.12 14.19
CA TYR A 93 11.65 -24.68 14.26
C TYR A 93 10.61 -24.08 15.20
N GLN A 94 10.96 -23.02 15.91
CA GLN A 94 10.05 -22.26 16.75
C GLN A 94 10.15 -20.76 16.44
N LEU A 95 9.17 -19.99 16.89
CA LEU A 95 9.20 -18.53 16.76
C LEU A 95 10.22 -17.93 17.73
N THR A 96 11.02 -17.01 17.21
CA THR A 96 11.76 -16.04 18.03
C THR A 96 10.80 -14.98 18.59
N GLU A 97 11.28 -14.02 19.38
CA GLU A 97 10.46 -12.87 19.82
C GLU A 97 10.00 -12.00 18.63
N THR A 98 10.90 -11.75 17.67
CA THR A 98 10.59 -11.04 16.42
C THR A 98 9.53 -11.80 15.62
N GLY A 99 9.68 -13.12 15.50
CA GLY A 99 8.72 -14.01 14.86
C GLY A 99 7.35 -13.96 15.50
N GLN A 100 7.28 -14.03 16.84
CA GLN A 100 6.01 -13.96 17.58
C GLN A 100 5.23 -12.68 17.29
N SER A 101 5.93 -11.55 17.11
CA SER A 101 5.29 -10.26 16.83
C SER A 101 4.79 -10.15 15.39
N ALA A 102 5.44 -10.82 14.45
CA ALA A 102 5.10 -10.78 13.02
C ALA A 102 4.15 -11.90 12.57
N PHE A 103 4.08 -13.00 13.31
CA PHE A 103 3.34 -14.19 12.90
C PHE A 103 1.82 -14.00 13.05
N GLN A 104 1.12 -14.24 11.95
CA GLN A 104 -0.32 -14.37 11.90
C GLN A 104 -0.66 -15.80 11.47
N PRO A 105 -1.41 -16.57 12.28
CA PRO A 105 -1.82 -17.94 11.93
C PRO A 105 -2.41 -18.01 10.52
N ASP A 106 -2.05 -19.05 9.77
CA ASP A 106 -2.38 -19.33 8.37
C ASP A 106 -1.82 -18.35 7.33
N LYS A 107 -1.61 -17.09 7.70
CA LYS A 107 -1.08 -16.05 6.82
C LYS A 107 0.45 -16.02 6.78
N GLY A 108 1.10 -16.44 7.86
CA GLY A 108 2.55 -16.50 8.01
C GLY A 108 3.11 -15.24 8.67
N PHE A 109 4.27 -14.77 8.22
CA PHE A 109 4.91 -13.58 8.79
C PHE A 109 4.51 -12.35 8.01
N CYS A 110 3.84 -11.43 8.69
CA CYS A 110 3.21 -10.29 8.06
C CYS A 110 3.75 -8.96 8.58
N PHE A 111 3.73 -7.94 7.71
CA PHE A 111 4.19 -6.62 8.07
C PHE A 111 3.56 -5.52 7.20
N GLY A 112 3.63 -4.32 7.77
CA GLY A 112 3.43 -3.06 7.08
C GLY A 112 1.98 -2.77 6.66
N THR A 113 1.80 -1.55 6.17
CA THR A 113 0.54 -1.01 5.68
C THR A 113 0.73 -0.45 4.29
N VAL A 114 -0.28 -0.54 3.43
CA VAL A 114 -0.16 -0.03 2.05
C VAL A 114 -0.46 1.47 2.05
N THR A 115 0.48 2.25 1.52
CA THR A 115 0.29 3.69 1.29
C THR A 115 0.26 3.98 -0.20
N VAL A 116 -0.72 4.75 -0.66
CA VAL A 116 -0.80 5.28 -2.02
C VAL A 116 0.08 6.52 -2.11
N THR A 117 1.20 6.40 -2.79
CA THR A 117 2.19 7.47 -2.89
C THR A 117 1.83 8.49 -3.97
N GLU A 118 1.31 8.04 -5.11
CA GLU A 118 0.95 8.93 -6.23
C GLU A 118 -0.15 8.31 -7.10
N VAL A 119 -1.10 9.13 -7.55
CA VAL A 119 -1.92 8.80 -8.73
C VAL A 119 -1.17 9.29 -9.97
N THR A 120 -0.79 8.37 -10.86
CA THR A 120 0.08 8.71 -12.00
C THR A 120 -0.71 9.21 -13.20
N ASN A 121 -1.88 8.62 -13.46
CA ASN A 121 -2.84 9.11 -14.46
C ASN A 121 -4.21 8.44 -14.27
N PHE A 122 -5.22 9.00 -14.91
CA PHE A 122 -6.55 8.41 -14.99
C PHE A 122 -7.22 8.70 -16.32
N THR A 123 -8.19 7.86 -16.71
CA THR A 123 -8.98 8.09 -17.92
C THR A 123 -10.07 9.13 -17.67
N GLU A 124 -10.43 9.90 -18.69
CA GLU A 124 -11.61 10.79 -18.64
C GLU A 124 -12.85 10.01 -18.16
N PRO A 125 -13.61 10.53 -17.19
CA PRO A 125 -14.85 9.91 -16.73
C PRO A 125 -15.80 9.59 -17.88
N SER A 126 -16.26 8.35 -17.96
CA SER A 126 -17.18 7.93 -19.02
C SER A 126 -18.19 6.89 -18.53
N GLU A 127 -19.37 6.88 -19.16
CA GLU A 127 -20.40 5.91 -18.84
C GLU A 127 -20.08 4.53 -19.44
N ARG A 128 -20.09 3.49 -18.59
CA ARG A 128 -20.04 2.08 -18.99
C ARG A 128 -20.99 1.28 -18.12
N GLY A 129 -21.89 0.53 -18.76
CA GLY A 129 -22.82 -0.35 -18.03
C GLY A 129 -23.77 0.38 -17.07
N GLY A 130 -24.09 1.66 -17.33
CA GLY A 130 -24.95 2.47 -16.46
C GLY A 130 -24.23 3.17 -15.31
N PHE A 131 -22.92 3.03 -15.21
CA PHE A 131 -22.08 3.71 -14.22
C PHE A 131 -21.12 4.68 -14.90
N THR A 132 -20.88 5.84 -14.29
CA THR A 132 -19.75 6.69 -14.68
C THR A 132 -18.50 6.17 -13.98
N ILE A 133 -17.48 5.79 -14.74
CA ILE A 133 -16.24 5.20 -14.21
C ILE A 133 -15.00 5.95 -14.69
N SER A 134 -13.91 5.81 -13.94
CA SER A 134 -12.55 6.21 -14.36
C SER A 134 -11.56 5.11 -13.98
N GLN A 135 -10.69 4.72 -14.92
CA GLN A 135 -9.60 3.82 -14.62
C GLN A 135 -8.41 4.64 -14.14
N VAL A 136 -7.93 4.34 -12.94
CA VAL A 136 -6.86 5.06 -12.26
C VAL A 136 -5.62 4.20 -12.19
N ASN A 137 -4.48 4.73 -12.62
CA ASN A 137 -3.16 4.15 -12.40
C ASN A 137 -2.49 4.91 -11.25
N TYR A 138 -1.84 4.18 -10.34
CA TYR A 138 -1.26 4.75 -9.14
C TYR A 138 -0.07 3.92 -8.66
N THR A 139 0.77 4.53 -7.83
CA THR A 139 1.86 3.87 -7.13
C THR A 139 1.51 3.65 -5.67
N VAL A 140 1.97 2.54 -5.12
CA VAL A 140 1.89 2.21 -3.70
C VAL A 140 3.27 1.90 -3.13
N ASP A 141 3.40 2.07 -1.82
CA ASP A 141 4.54 1.62 -1.02
C ASP A 141 4.03 0.89 0.23
N VAL A 142 4.92 0.21 0.95
CA VAL A 142 4.61 -0.37 2.26
C VAL A 142 5.27 0.48 3.34
N GLU A 143 4.44 1.09 4.19
CA GLU A 143 4.89 1.75 5.41
C GLU A 143 5.07 0.75 6.56
N GLU A 144 5.66 1.22 7.66
CA GLU A 144 5.89 0.43 8.88
C GLU A 144 6.70 -0.85 8.64
N ARG A 145 7.64 -0.80 7.69
CA ARG A 145 8.46 -1.96 7.34
C ARG A 145 9.50 -2.26 8.42
N PRO A 146 9.40 -3.42 9.09
CA PRO A 146 10.38 -3.81 10.08
C PRO A 146 11.71 -4.16 9.40
N SER A 147 12.83 -3.99 10.12
CA SER A 147 14.17 -4.24 9.58
C SER A 147 14.37 -5.66 9.08
N TRP A 148 13.75 -6.66 9.72
CA TRP A 148 13.83 -8.06 9.28
C TRP A 148 13.27 -8.25 7.86
N SER A 149 12.28 -7.45 7.45
CA SER A 149 11.67 -7.55 6.11
C SER A 149 12.58 -7.07 4.98
N GLN A 150 13.71 -6.44 5.33
CA GLN A 150 14.73 -5.95 4.42
C GLN A 150 15.95 -6.88 4.35
N ASN A 151 15.93 -8.01 5.07
CA ASN A 151 16.99 -9.00 4.99
C ASN A 151 17.12 -9.53 3.55
N GLU A 152 18.31 -9.42 2.95
CA GLU A 152 18.53 -9.74 1.53
C GLU A 152 18.13 -11.20 1.20
N THR A 153 18.47 -12.16 2.06
CA THR A 153 18.11 -13.58 1.86
C THR A 153 16.61 -13.78 1.89
N LEU A 154 15.90 -13.07 2.78
CA LEU A 154 14.44 -13.08 2.85
C LEU A 154 13.80 -12.46 1.60
N VAL A 155 14.28 -11.29 1.21
CA VAL A 155 13.81 -10.54 0.04
C VAL A 155 13.95 -11.39 -1.22
N ASP A 156 15.10 -12.01 -1.44
CA ASP A 156 15.34 -12.85 -2.61
C ASP A 156 14.49 -14.14 -2.57
N THR A 157 14.39 -14.79 -1.41
CA THR A 157 13.70 -16.09 -1.28
C THR A 157 12.18 -15.97 -1.40
N PHE A 158 11.60 -14.89 -0.89
CA PHE A 158 10.15 -14.63 -0.95
C PHE A 158 9.75 -13.62 -2.03
N GLU A 159 10.70 -13.25 -2.89
CA GLU A 159 10.56 -12.35 -4.02
C GLU A 159 9.87 -11.02 -3.64
N LEU A 160 10.40 -10.35 -2.61
CA LEU A 160 9.93 -9.03 -2.18
C LEU A 160 10.51 -7.92 -3.06
N SER A 161 9.72 -6.87 -3.30
CA SER A 161 10.21 -5.64 -3.96
C SER A 161 11.02 -4.76 -3.01
N ASP A 162 11.62 -3.71 -3.56
CA ASP A 162 12.27 -2.64 -2.79
C ASP A 162 11.31 -1.95 -1.83
N SER A 163 10.00 -1.90 -2.14
CA SER A 163 8.88 -1.47 -1.28
C SER A 163 8.30 -2.58 -0.39
N GLY A 164 8.73 -3.83 -0.51
CA GLY A 164 8.35 -4.92 0.40
C GLY A 164 7.05 -5.62 0.04
N LEU A 165 6.50 -5.34 -1.14
CA LEU A 165 5.39 -6.10 -1.71
C LEU A 165 5.91 -7.41 -2.28
N ARG A 166 5.15 -8.49 -2.09
CA ARG A 166 5.43 -9.74 -2.81
C ARG A 166 5.19 -9.56 -4.29
N THR A 167 6.15 -9.98 -5.10
CA THR A 167 6.10 -9.87 -6.57
C THR A 167 5.39 -11.07 -7.23
N SER A 168 4.95 -12.08 -6.45
CA SER A 168 4.41 -13.32 -6.99
C SER A 168 3.10 -13.14 -7.78
N GLY A 169 3.05 -13.68 -9.01
CA GLY A 169 1.84 -13.82 -9.83
C GLY A 169 1.94 -13.11 -11.19
N LEU A 170 2.48 -13.79 -12.21
CA LEU A 170 2.58 -13.36 -13.63
C LEU A 170 3.32 -12.04 -13.89
N MET A 171 3.80 -11.36 -12.85
CA MET A 171 4.59 -10.15 -12.93
C MET A 171 6.07 -10.53 -13.00
N THR A 172 6.79 -10.01 -13.98
CA THR A 172 8.25 -10.13 -14.04
C THR A 172 8.85 -9.27 -12.92
N ARG A 173 10.08 -9.56 -12.47
CA ARG A 173 10.82 -8.71 -11.52
C ARG A 173 10.89 -7.24 -11.94
N ASN A 174 10.70 -6.94 -13.23
CA ASN A 174 10.70 -5.60 -13.81
C ASN A 174 9.30 -4.96 -13.87
N ASP A 175 8.23 -5.73 -13.68
CA ASP A 175 6.89 -5.18 -13.47
C ASP A 175 6.86 -4.66 -12.05
N ASN A 176 6.98 -3.34 -11.90
CA ASN A 176 7.14 -2.72 -10.59
C ASN A 176 5.85 -2.95 -9.77
N PRO A 177 5.83 -3.83 -8.76
CA PRO A 177 4.59 -4.19 -8.04
C PRO A 177 3.98 -3.01 -7.29
N GLU A 178 4.73 -1.92 -7.17
CA GLU A 178 4.33 -0.60 -6.71
C GLU A 178 3.28 0.03 -7.64
N GLN A 179 3.33 -0.22 -8.95
CA GLN A 179 2.33 0.31 -9.89
C GLN A 179 1.09 -0.59 -9.91
N LYS A 180 -0.04 0.01 -9.56
CA LYS A 180 -1.35 -0.64 -9.53
C LYS A 180 -2.32 0.11 -10.42
N LYS A 181 -3.44 -0.55 -10.67
CA LYS A 181 -4.56 -0.03 -11.45
C LYS A 181 -5.87 -0.43 -10.80
N MET A 182 -6.82 0.49 -10.76
CA MET A 182 -8.15 0.25 -10.22
C MET A 182 -9.19 1.03 -11.02
N ILE A 183 -10.41 0.49 -11.09
CA ILE A 183 -11.58 1.22 -11.61
C ILE A 183 -12.27 1.87 -10.41
N LEU A 184 -12.45 3.19 -10.49
CA LEU A 184 -13.27 3.94 -9.56
C LEU A 184 -14.61 4.27 -10.20
N VAL A 185 -15.66 4.24 -9.39
CA VAL A 185 -17.03 4.46 -9.82
C VAL A 185 -17.58 5.71 -9.16
N LYS A 186 -18.21 6.57 -9.95
CA LYS A 186 -18.83 7.80 -9.47
C LYS A 186 -20.19 7.49 -8.87
N THR A 187 -20.41 7.97 -7.65
CA THR A 187 -21.68 7.90 -6.92
C THR A 187 -22.19 9.30 -6.58
N ASN A 188 -23.34 9.39 -5.90
CA ASN A 188 -23.85 10.65 -5.37
C ASN A 188 -23.02 11.19 -4.18
N ASN A 189 -22.15 10.36 -3.60
CA ASN A 189 -21.31 10.71 -2.44
C ASN A 189 -19.83 10.81 -2.82
N GLY A 190 -19.52 10.99 -4.11
CA GLY A 190 -18.16 11.00 -4.65
C GLY A 190 -17.75 9.67 -5.28
N TRP A 191 -16.44 9.50 -5.45
CA TRP A 191 -15.84 8.33 -6.08
C TRP A 191 -15.59 7.21 -5.06
N VAL A 192 -15.83 5.96 -5.46
CA VAL A 192 -15.59 4.77 -4.64
C VAL A 192 -14.92 3.68 -5.45
N THR A 193 -14.37 2.65 -4.80
CA THR A 193 -13.93 1.44 -5.49
C THR A 193 -15.12 0.54 -5.80
N GLU A 194 -15.00 -0.39 -6.76
CA GLU A 194 -16.08 -1.36 -7.06
C GLU A 194 -16.49 -2.20 -5.84
N ARG A 195 -15.58 -2.42 -4.88
CA ARG A 195 -15.89 -3.14 -3.64
C ARG A 195 -16.82 -2.35 -2.71
N ASP A 196 -16.69 -1.02 -2.74
CA ASP A 196 -17.34 -0.11 -1.78
C ASP A 196 -18.63 0.52 -2.34
N MET A 197 -19.12 0.01 -3.48
CA MET A 197 -20.41 0.36 -4.07
C MET A 197 -21.58 -0.38 -3.40
#